data_AF-R6CAX5-F1
#
_entry.id   AF-R6CAX5-F1
#
_cell.length_a   1.000
_cell.length_b   1.000
_cell.length_c   1.000
_cell.angle_alpha   90.00
_cell.angle_beta   90.00
_cell.angle_gamma   90.00
#
_symmetry.space_group_name_H-M   'P 1'
#
loop_
_entity.id
_entity.type
_entity.pdbx_description
1 polymer ?
#
loop_
_entity_poly.entity_id
_entity_poly.type
_entity_poly.pdbx_seq_one_letter_code
_entity_poly.pdbx_strand_id
1 'polypeptide(L)'
;MARKRVGKYSYSVITSQQRDEYEKKLMKADMLLNKPKIIHFGMKLKYTDENHYKMSKENYVDSSRKSSFHKYEIYTEEKYNEYYKDALLNYDINMRKFCKITQEEFQNYLSNYITTLQQKGIEVNKIYELKDITCSGVYLMILGKYKQIYIGASKNMAERIKQHWVKKKPIDRLVFGSIEHSKISIDCYKALDTTEIYAVKTKNDTEAFKIEHTIIELADEKYVMNRIEGGRPDNFEGLICKIF
;
A
#
# COMPACT_ATOMS: atom_id res chain seq x y z
N MET A 1 -70.05 -0.75 -29.29
CA MET A 1 -69.08 0.15 -29.96
C MET A 1 -67.82 0.25 -29.10
N ALA A 2 -66.74 -0.42 -29.51
CA ALA A 2 -65.47 -0.41 -28.80
C ALA A 2 -64.66 0.85 -29.14
N ARG A 3 -64.30 1.66 -28.14
CA ARG A 3 -63.37 2.79 -28.30
C ARG A 3 -61.94 2.25 -28.39
N LYS A 4 -61.38 2.20 -29.61
CA LYS A 4 -59.92 2.06 -29.80
C LYS A 4 -59.25 3.38 -29.40
N ARG A 5 -58.58 3.43 -28.24
CA ARG A 5 -57.56 4.44 -27.95
C ARG A 5 -56.27 4.00 -28.64
N VAL A 6 -55.90 4.67 -29.73
CA VAL A 6 -54.56 4.54 -30.31
C VAL A 6 -53.67 5.55 -29.59
N GLY A 7 -52.80 5.07 -28.70
CA GLY A 7 -51.78 5.90 -28.07
C GLY A 7 -50.78 6.37 -29.13
N LYS A 8 -50.71 7.67 -29.35
CA LYS A 8 -49.63 8.29 -30.15
C LYS A 8 -48.35 8.23 -29.32
N TYR A 9 -47.45 7.30 -29.62
CA TYR A 9 -46.07 7.41 -29.19
C TYR A 9 -45.40 8.53 -30.02
N SER A 10 -45.18 9.67 -29.38
CA SER A 10 -44.37 10.76 -29.91
C SER A 10 -42.90 10.38 -29.74
N TYR A 11 -42.24 9.95 -30.81
CA TYR A 11 -40.78 9.86 -30.82
C TYR A 11 -40.22 11.28 -30.91
N SER A 12 -39.64 11.77 -29.81
CA SER A 12 -38.87 13.01 -29.82
C SER A 12 -37.61 12.80 -30.65
N VAL A 13 -37.52 13.48 -31.80
CA VAL A 13 -36.30 13.50 -32.61
C VAL A 13 -35.24 14.28 -31.83
N ILE A 14 -34.23 13.57 -31.33
CA ILE A 14 -33.06 14.18 -30.69
C ILE A 14 -32.36 15.13 -31.67
N THR A 15 -31.99 16.30 -31.16
CA THR A 15 -31.28 17.32 -31.96
C THR A 15 -29.90 16.81 -32.37
N SER A 16 -29.29 17.41 -33.40
CA SER A 16 -27.90 17.12 -33.78
C SER A 16 -26.95 17.27 -32.60
N GLN A 17 -27.12 18.32 -31.81
CA GLN A 17 -26.31 18.59 -30.62
C GLN A 17 -26.47 17.52 -29.54
N GLN A 18 -27.67 16.99 -29.33
CA GLN A 18 -27.91 15.88 -28.41
C GLN A 18 -27.30 14.56 -28.90
N ARG A 19 -27.31 14.32 -30.22
CA ARG A 19 -26.60 13.18 -30.83
C ARG A 19 -25.09 13.29 -30.64
N ASP A 20 -24.50 14.46 -30.90
CA ASP A 20 -23.06 14.66 -30.73
C ASP A 20 -22.62 14.49 -29.27
N GLU A 21 -23.44 14.93 -28.31
CA GLU A 21 -23.17 14.72 -26.88
C GLU A 21 -23.28 13.24 -26.49
N TYR A 22 -24.23 12.52 -27.08
CA TYR A 22 -24.40 11.08 -26.88
C TYR A 22 -23.23 10.27 -27.47
N GLU A 23 -22.79 10.60 -28.69
CA GLU A 23 -21.62 10.00 -29.34
C GLU A 23 -20.34 10.24 -28.54
N LYS A 24 -20.14 11.46 -28.01
CA LYS A 24 -19.02 11.74 -27.10
C LYS A 24 -19.08 10.91 -25.82
N LYS A 25 -20.27 10.68 -25.24
CA LYS A 25 -20.45 9.81 -24.07
C LYS A 25 -20.16 8.35 -24.41
N LEU A 26 -20.60 7.87 -25.57
CA LEU A 26 -20.31 6.53 -26.06
C LEU A 26 -18.81 6.32 -26.30
N MET A 27 -18.13 7.25 -27.00
CA MET A 27 -16.69 7.19 -27.21
C MET A 27 -15.92 7.19 -25.89
N LYS A 28 -16.33 8.01 -24.92
CA LYS A 28 -15.73 8.03 -23.59
C LYS A 28 -15.96 6.71 -22.84
N ALA A 29 -17.15 6.12 -22.95
CA ALA A 29 -17.48 4.84 -22.33
C ALA A 29 -16.68 3.68 -22.97
N ASP A 30 -16.58 3.63 -24.29
CA ASP A 30 -15.81 2.64 -25.03
C ASP A 30 -14.31 2.78 -24.72
N MET A 31 -13.81 4.01 -24.72
CA MET A 31 -12.44 4.32 -24.28
C MET A 31 -12.20 3.87 -22.84
N LEU A 32 -13.17 3.99 -21.91
CA LEU A 32 -13.05 3.52 -20.53
C LEU A 32 -13.11 1.98 -20.42
N LEU A 33 -13.92 1.32 -21.24
CA LEU A 33 -14.06 -0.13 -21.29
C LEU A 33 -12.83 -0.82 -21.89
N ASN A 34 -12.19 -0.19 -22.87
CA ASN A 34 -11.06 -0.72 -23.62
C ASN A 34 -9.69 -0.26 -23.09
N LYS A 35 -9.61 0.44 -21.96
CA LYS A 35 -8.30 0.80 -21.39
C LYS A 35 -7.54 -0.45 -20.94
N PRO A 36 -6.22 -0.55 -21.22
CA PRO A 36 -5.41 -1.65 -20.74
C PRO A 36 -5.47 -1.68 -19.21
N LYS A 37 -5.90 -2.83 -18.66
CA LYS A 37 -5.93 -3.04 -17.22
C LYS A 37 -4.52 -3.36 -16.75
N ILE A 38 -4.06 -2.64 -15.73
CA ILE A 38 -2.80 -2.98 -15.07
C ILE A 38 -3.03 -4.28 -14.29
N ILE A 39 -2.23 -5.30 -14.59
CA ILE A 39 -2.22 -6.56 -13.85
C ILE A 39 -1.00 -6.54 -12.94
N HIS A 40 -1.23 -6.74 -11.64
CA HIS A 40 -0.16 -6.71 -10.63
C HIS A 40 -0.38 -7.83 -9.61
N PHE A 41 0.59 -8.74 -9.50
CA PHE A 41 0.50 -9.97 -8.71
C PHE A 41 -0.83 -10.75 -8.89
N GLY A 42 -1.24 -10.93 -10.14
CA GLY A 42 -2.48 -11.61 -10.52
C GLY A 42 -3.77 -10.78 -10.31
N MET A 43 -3.67 -9.55 -9.80
CA MET A 43 -4.81 -8.66 -9.61
C MET A 43 -4.99 -7.68 -10.75
N LYS A 44 -6.24 -7.50 -11.20
CA LYS A 44 -6.62 -6.40 -12.10
C LYS A 44 -6.85 -5.15 -11.28
N LEU A 45 -6.02 -4.13 -11.49
CA LEU A 45 -6.17 -2.83 -10.84
C LEU A 45 -7.29 -2.03 -11.51
N LYS A 46 -8.00 -1.22 -10.71
CA LYS A 46 -9.19 -0.45 -11.12
C LYS A 46 -8.85 0.67 -12.10
N TYR A 47 -7.81 1.44 -11.80
CA TYR A 47 -7.35 2.57 -12.60
C TYR A 47 -6.29 2.09 -13.58
N THR A 48 -6.20 2.78 -14.71
CA THR A 48 -5.21 2.48 -15.76
C THR A 48 -4.01 3.43 -15.70
N ASP A 49 -4.12 4.50 -14.93
CA ASP A 49 -3.01 5.40 -14.64
C ASP A 49 -2.21 4.85 -13.45
N GLU A 50 -0.96 4.50 -13.71
CA GLU A 50 -0.05 3.93 -12.72
C GLU A 50 0.22 4.86 -11.54
N ASN A 51 0.08 6.19 -11.70
CA ASN A 51 0.33 7.15 -10.62
C ASN A 51 -0.67 7.00 -9.46
N HIS A 52 -1.84 6.41 -9.71
CA HIS A 52 -2.78 6.02 -8.64
C HIS A 52 -2.24 4.91 -7.74
N TYR A 53 -1.23 4.18 -8.22
CA TYR A 53 -0.67 3.00 -7.57
C TYR A 53 0.81 3.14 -7.23
N LYS A 54 1.34 4.37 -7.24
CA LYS A 54 2.69 4.69 -6.78
C LYS A 54 2.62 5.78 -5.73
N MET A 55 3.40 5.66 -4.67
CA MET A 55 3.51 6.70 -3.66
C MET A 55 4.20 7.92 -4.26
N SER A 56 3.60 9.08 -4.03
CA SER A 56 4.05 10.39 -4.49
C SER A 56 3.82 11.41 -3.39
N LYS A 57 4.43 12.59 -3.51
CA LYS A 57 4.26 13.65 -2.50
C LYS A 57 2.79 14.10 -2.44
N GLU A 58 2.12 14.09 -3.60
CA GLU A 58 0.73 14.48 -3.80
C GLU A 58 -0.26 13.52 -3.13
N ASN A 59 0.07 12.23 -3.04
CA ASN A 59 -0.82 11.22 -2.45
C ASN A 59 -0.35 10.69 -1.08
N TYR A 60 0.78 11.19 -0.58
CA TYR A 60 1.38 10.78 0.69
C TYR A 60 0.54 11.23 1.89
N VAL A 61 0.04 12.46 1.87
CA VAL A 61 -0.75 13.04 2.96
C VAL A 61 -2.23 13.02 2.62
N ASP A 62 -3.06 12.59 3.57
CA ASP A 62 -4.51 12.67 3.42
C ASP A 62 -5.04 14.06 3.78
N SER A 63 -6.06 14.50 3.05
CA SER A 63 -6.76 15.78 3.28
C SER A 63 -7.65 15.78 4.53
N SER A 64 -7.83 14.62 5.17
CA SER A 64 -8.65 14.48 6.36
C SER A 64 -8.01 15.16 7.58
N ARG A 65 -8.77 16.02 8.24
CA ARG A 65 -8.41 16.65 9.53
C ARG A 65 -8.85 15.86 10.76
N LYS A 66 -9.41 14.67 10.57
CA LYS A 66 -9.91 13.84 11.68
C LYS A 66 -8.73 13.27 12.46
N SER A 67 -8.78 13.42 13.78
CA SER A 67 -7.86 12.78 14.72
C SER A 67 -8.03 11.26 14.67
N SER A 68 -6.91 10.55 14.73
CA SER A 68 -6.86 9.10 14.90
C SER A 68 -6.68 8.68 16.36
N PHE A 69 -6.48 9.65 17.26
CA PHE A 69 -6.32 9.42 18.71
C PHE A 69 -7.63 9.57 19.45
N HIS A 70 -8.45 10.58 19.08
CA HIS A 70 -9.73 10.83 19.73
C HIS A 70 -10.87 10.76 18.75
N LYS A 71 -11.86 9.92 19.07
CA LYS A 71 -13.06 9.76 18.26
C LYS A 71 -13.81 11.09 18.19
N TYR A 72 -14.15 11.52 16.97
CA TYR A 72 -14.86 12.77 16.65
C TYR A 72 -14.05 14.08 16.76
N GLU A 73 -12.79 14.03 17.20
CA GLU A 73 -11.93 15.22 17.16
C GLU A 73 -11.54 15.55 15.71
N ILE A 74 -11.62 16.84 15.38
CA ILE A 74 -11.21 17.41 14.09
C ILE A 74 -10.19 18.51 14.40
N TYR A 75 -8.99 18.39 13.85
CA TYR A 75 -7.95 19.38 14.02
C TYR A 75 -8.33 20.72 13.38
N THR A 76 -7.90 21.80 14.03
CA THR A 76 -7.89 23.14 13.41
C THR A 76 -7.03 23.13 12.15
N GLU A 77 -7.23 24.10 11.27
CA GLU A 77 -6.41 24.24 10.07
C GLU A 77 -4.93 24.46 10.41
N GLU A 78 -4.64 25.27 11.42
CA GLU A 78 -3.30 25.49 11.94
C GLU A 78 -2.65 24.17 12.39
N LYS A 79 -3.33 23.39 13.22
CA LYS A 79 -2.79 22.13 13.73
C LYS A 79 -2.61 21.09 12.63
N TYR A 80 -3.54 21.02 11.67
CA TYR A 80 -3.38 20.19 10.49
C TYR A 80 -2.15 20.61 9.66
N ASN A 81 -1.94 21.90 9.48
CA ASN A 81 -0.82 22.43 8.71
C ASN A 81 0.53 22.15 9.37
N GLU A 82 0.60 22.08 10.70
CA GLU A 82 1.78 21.58 11.41
C GLU A 82 2.06 20.12 11.03
N TYR A 83 1.10 19.21 11.22
CA TYR A 83 1.29 17.80 10.84
C TYR A 83 1.59 17.61 9.36
N TYR A 84 1.01 18.45 8.50
CA TYR A 84 1.26 18.41 7.06
C TYR A 84 2.71 18.76 6.74
N LYS A 85 3.26 19.83 7.34
CA LYS A 85 4.66 20.21 7.18
C LYS A 85 5.60 19.11 7.67
N ASP A 86 5.33 18.55 8.84
CA ASP A 86 6.14 17.49 9.43
C ASP A 86 6.11 16.22 8.57
N ALA A 87 4.93 15.86 8.05
CA ALA A 87 4.78 14.73 7.14
C ALA A 87 5.59 14.94 5.85
N LEU A 88 5.49 16.10 5.20
CA LEU A 88 6.26 16.37 3.99
C LEU A 88 7.78 16.37 4.23
N LEU A 89 8.22 16.91 5.38
CA LEU A 89 9.63 16.88 5.75
C LEU A 89 10.11 15.43 5.99
N ASN A 90 9.31 14.62 6.69
CA ASN A 90 9.57 13.19 6.89
C ASN A 90 9.68 12.44 5.55
N TYR A 91 8.78 12.72 4.61
CA TYR A 91 8.84 12.16 3.25
C TYR A 91 10.17 12.51 2.57
N ASP A 92 10.55 13.79 2.54
CA ASP A 92 11.77 14.26 1.87
C ASP A 92 13.04 13.66 2.51
N ILE A 93 13.08 13.55 3.84
CA ILE A 93 14.19 12.91 4.56
C ILE A 93 14.32 11.44 4.16
N ASN A 94 13.22 10.69 4.16
CA ASN A 94 13.22 9.28 3.77
C ASN A 94 13.64 9.10 2.31
N MET A 95 13.11 9.92 1.38
CA MET A 95 13.54 9.87 -0.03
C MET A 95 15.04 10.11 -0.18
N ARG A 96 15.60 11.09 0.55
CA ARG A 96 17.06 11.34 0.54
C ARG A 96 17.85 10.16 1.10
N LYS A 97 17.38 9.49 2.17
CA LYS A 97 18.01 8.27 2.69
C LYS A 97 18.02 7.16 1.64
N PHE A 98 16.88 6.92 0.99
CA PHE A 98 16.76 5.89 -0.06
C PHE A 98 17.64 6.19 -1.28
N CYS A 99 17.82 7.46 -1.66
CA CYS A 99 18.69 7.85 -2.78
C CYS A 99 20.19 7.61 -2.52
N LYS A 100 20.61 7.45 -1.25
CA LYS A 100 22.01 7.12 -0.91
C LYS A 100 22.35 5.65 -1.16
N ILE A 101 21.34 4.80 -1.32
CA ILE A 101 21.50 3.36 -1.57
C ILE A 101 21.42 3.12 -3.07
N THR A 102 22.46 2.51 -3.64
CA THR A 102 22.44 2.17 -5.06
C THR A 102 21.55 0.96 -5.32
N GLN A 103 21.03 0.83 -6.54
CA GLN A 103 20.22 -0.33 -6.90
C GLN A 103 21.03 -1.63 -6.80
N GLU A 104 22.29 -1.62 -7.24
CA GLU A 104 23.20 -2.76 -7.18
C GLU A 104 23.46 -3.19 -5.72
N GLU A 105 23.77 -2.23 -4.85
CA GLU A 105 23.97 -2.49 -3.41
C GLU A 105 22.74 -3.17 -2.80
N PHE A 106 21.55 -2.64 -3.08
CA PHE A 106 20.30 -3.20 -2.56
C PHE A 106 20.02 -4.61 -3.09
N GLN A 107 20.27 -4.87 -4.37
CA GLN A 107 20.05 -6.20 -4.96
C GLN A 107 21.03 -7.24 -4.41
N ASN A 108 22.30 -6.86 -4.23
CA ASN A 108 23.30 -7.70 -3.59
C ASN A 108 22.91 -8.03 -2.14
N TYR A 109 22.46 -7.03 -1.38
CA TYR A 109 21.92 -7.23 -0.03
C TYR A 109 20.72 -8.18 -0.04
N LEU A 110 19.71 -7.93 -0.89
CA LEU A 110 18.51 -8.75 -0.97
C LEU A 110 18.84 -10.22 -1.30
N SER A 111 19.71 -10.47 -2.27
CA SER A 111 20.14 -11.83 -2.63
C SER A 111 20.83 -12.55 -1.47
N ASN A 112 21.76 -11.87 -0.80
CA ASN A 112 22.47 -12.42 0.37
C ASN A 112 21.54 -12.67 1.55
N TYR A 113 20.59 -11.75 1.76
CA TYR A 113 19.60 -11.86 2.84
C TYR A 113 18.67 -13.05 2.61
N ILE A 114 18.10 -13.22 1.42
CA ILE A 114 17.28 -14.40 1.09
C ILE A 114 18.08 -15.70 1.24
N THR A 115 19.34 -15.73 0.78
CA THR A 115 20.24 -16.88 0.96
C THR A 115 20.47 -17.21 2.44
N THR A 116 20.68 -16.18 3.26
CA THR A 116 20.86 -16.33 4.72
C THR A 116 19.62 -16.92 5.38
N LEU A 117 18.42 -16.46 5.00
CA LEU A 117 17.16 -17.02 5.51
C LEU A 117 17.02 -18.51 5.14
N GLN A 118 17.35 -18.89 3.90
CA GLN A 118 17.32 -20.28 3.45
C GLN A 118 18.34 -21.15 4.21
N GLN A 119 19.55 -20.65 4.47
CA GLN A 119 20.56 -21.35 5.28
C GLN A 119 20.12 -21.54 6.74
N LYS A 120 19.25 -20.67 7.26
CA LYS A 120 18.60 -20.82 8.57
C LYS A 120 17.39 -21.76 8.56
N GLY A 121 17.10 -22.42 7.43
CA GLY A 121 15.96 -23.33 7.27
C GLY A 121 14.62 -22.61 7.07
N ILE A 122 14.63 -21.31 6.77
CA ILE A 122 13.42 -20.55 6.48
C ILE A 122 13.19 -20.60 4.97
N GLU A 123 12.17 -21.37 4.55
CA GLU A 123 11.83 -21.54 3.14
C GLU A 123 11.08 -20.31 2.60
N VAL A 124 11.84 -19.31 2.17
CA VAL A 124 11.33 -18.07 1.58
C VAL A 124 11.15 -18.25 0.07
N ASN A 125 9.90 -18.16 -0.39
CA ASN A 125 9.54 -18.39 -1.79
C ASN A 125 9.08 -17.10 -2.47
N LYS A 126 9.54 -16.85 -3.70
CA LYS A 126 9.09 -15.71 -4.51
C LYS A 126 7.65 -15.96 -5.00
N ILE A 127 6.80 -14.95 -4.86
CA ILE A 127 5.37 -15.01 -5.17
C ILE A 127 5.07 -14.17 -6.39
N TYR A 128 4.36 -14.77 -7.35
CA TYR A 128 3.94 -14.11 -8.59
C TYR A 128 2.45 -13.76 -8.58
N GLU A 129 1.63 -14.48 -7.83
CA GLU A 129 0.21 -14.19 -7.67
C GLU A 129 -0.22 -14.20 -6.20
N LEU A 130 -1.00 -13.19 -5.78
CA LEU A 130 -1.47 -13.13 -4.39
C LEU A 130 -2.37 -14.30 -4.01
N LYS A 131 -3.04 -14.96 -4.97
CA LYS A 131 -3.90 -16.12 -4.71
C LYS A 131 -3.11 -17.30 -4.11
N ASP A 132 -1.79 -17.35 -4.33
CA ASP A 132 -0.93 -18.45 -3.89
C ASP A 132 -0.58 -18.38 -2.39
N ILE A 133 -0.93 -17.26 -1.73
CA ILE A 133 -0.63 -16.95 -0.32
C ILE A 133 -1.85 -16.49 0.46
N THR A 134 -3.03 -17.05 0.16
CA THR A 134 -4.28 -16.84 0.94
C THR A 134 -4.31 -17.67 2.23
N CYS A 135 -3.18 -17.77 2.92
CA CYS A 135 -3.01 -18.57 4.13
C CYS A 135 -2.18 -17.79 5.18
N SER A 136 -1.98 -18.42 6.34
CA SER A 136 -1.12 -17.88 7.38
C SER A 136 0.34 -17.90 6.95
N GLY A 137 1.09 -16.89 7.35
CA GLY A 137 2.52 -16.84 7.10
C GLY A 137 3.14 -15.47 7.26
N VAL A 138 4.39 -15.37 6.83
CA VAL A 138 5.18 -14.15 6.77
C VAL A 138 5.37 -13.77 5.31
N TYR A 139 5.26 -12.48 5.00
CA TYR A 139 5.50 -11.94 3.67
C TYR A 139 6.52 -10.81 3.73
N LEU A 140 7.32 -10.71 2.68
CA LEU A 140 8.26 -9.63 2.43
C LEU A 140 7.78 -8.88 1.19
N MET A 141 7.46 -7.60 1.34
CA MET A 141 7.17 -6.69 0.23
C MET A 141 8.44 -5.93 -0.12
N ILE A 142 8.99 -6.17 -1.31
CA ILE A 142 10.17 -5.47 -1.80
C ILE A 142 9.72 -4.18 -2.48
N LEU A 143 10.16 -3.05 -1.94
CA LEU A 143 9.85 -1.72 -2.44
C LEU A 143 11.03 -1.22 -3.29
N GLY A 144 11.18 -1.80 -4.49
CA GLY A 144 12.42 -1.71 -5.28
C GLY A 144 12.92 -0.28 -5.53
N LYS A 145 12.03 0.65 -5.91
CA LYS A 145 12.38 2.07 -6.11
C LYS A 145 13.01 2.71 -4.86
N TYR A 146 12.55 2.28 -3.68
CA TYR A 146 12.90 2.83 -2.37
C TYR A 146 14.04 2.05 -1.71
N LYS A 147 14.47 0.91 -2.27
CA LYS A 147 15.52 0.04 -1.70
C LYS A 147 15.20 -0.35 -0.25
N GLN A 148 13.94 -0.68 -0.02
CA GLN A 148 13.42 -1.07 1.28
C GLN A 148 12.63 -2.36 1.19
N ILE A 149 12.55 -3.07 2.31
CA ILE A 149 11.80 -4.29 2.53
C ILE A 149 10.84 -4.04 3.67
N TYR A 150 9.56 -4.37 3.47
CA TYR A 150 8.61 -4.47 4.56
C TYR A 150 8.35 -5.94 4.86
N ILE A 151 8.48 -6.32 6.13
CA ILE A 151 8.24 -7.67 6.61
C ILE A 151 6.95 -7.64 7.45
N GLY A 152 6.05 -8.59 7.21
CA GLY A 152 4.83 -8.69 8.01
C GLY A 152 4.33 -10.11 8.14
N ALA A 153 3.67 -10.42 9.26
CA ALA A 153 2.92 -11.66 9.46
C ALA A 153 1.40 -11.44 9.37
N SER A 154 0.67 -12.47 8.92
CA SER A 154 -0.80 -12.45 8.89
C SER A 154 -1.38 -13.87 8.82
N LYS A 155 -2.62 -14.04 9.29
CA LYS A 155 -3.45 -15.23 9.03
C LYS A 155 -3.87 -15.37 7.56
N ASN A 156 -3.85 -14.26 6.84
CA ASN A 156 -4.10 -14.18 5.40
C ASN A 156 -3.15 -13.12 4.81
N MET A 157 -2.03 -13.57 4.25
CA MET A 157 -1.00 -12.67 3.72
C MET A 157 -1.53 -11.85 2.55
N ALA A 158 -2.22 -12.51 1.60
CA ALA A 158 -2.80 -11.85 0.44
C ALA A 158 -3.75 -10.71 0.80
N GLU A 159 -4.64 -10.92 1.78
CA GLU A 159 -5.55 -9.89 2.25
C GLU A 159 -4.81 -8.73 2.92
N ARG A 160 -3.81 -9.04 3.75
CA ARG A 160 -3.04 -8.02 4.47
C ARG A 160 -2.23 -7.13 3.54
N ILE A 161 -1.59 -7.70 2.52
CA ILE A 161 -0.87 -6.94 1.49
C ILE A 161 -1.83 -5.99 0.76
N LYS A 162 -3.00 -6.48 0.35
CA LYS A 162 -4.03 -5.62 -0.27
C LYS A 162 -4.47 -4.49 0.64
N GLN A 163 -4.65 -4.76 1.94
CA GLN A 163 -4.99 -3.72 2.92
C GLN A 163 -3.91 -2.64 2.96
N HIS A 164 -2.62 -3.01 2.98
CA HIS A 164 -1.52 -2.04 2.94
C HIS A 164 -1.57 -1.16 1.69
N TRP A 165 -1.79 -1.74 0.52
CA TRP A 165 -1.85 -0.98 -0.75
C TRP A 165 -2.99 0.05 -0.83
N VAL A 166 -4.12 -0.21 -0.18
CA VAL A 166 -5.31 0.66 -0.28
C VAL A 166 -5.45 1.64 0.88
N LYS A 167 -4.86 1.33 2.03
CA LYS A 167 -5.02 2.14 3.23
C LYS A 167 -4.41 3.52 3.02
N LYS A 168 -4.93 4.48 3.80
CA LYS A 168 -4.32 5.79 3.98
C LYS A 168 -4.00 5.95 5.45
N LYS A 169 -2.77 6.38 5.73
CA LYS A 169 -2.35 6.66 7.10
C LYS A 169 -2.95 8.01 7.53
N PRO A 170 -3.59 8.09 8.70
CA PRO A 170 -3.98 9.38 9.28
C PRO A 170 -2.78 10.31 9.42
N ILE A 171 -3.00 11.61 9.23
CA ILE A 171 -1.92 12.62 9.16
C ILE A 171 -1.10 12.67 10.45
N ASP A 172 -1.77 12.55 11.59
CA ASP A 172 -1.24 12.49 12.95
C ASP A 172 -0.49 11.16 13.26
N ARG A 173 -0.40 10.25 12.29
CA ARG A 173 0.38 8.99 12.37
C ARG A 173 1.39 8.82 11.22
N LEU A 174 1.55 9.83 10.37
CA LEU A 174 2.54 9.79 9.28
C LEU A 174 3.97 9.85 9.84
N VAL A 175 4.16 10.68 10.85
CA VAL A 175 5.38 10.73 11.68
C VAL A 175 5.16 9.86 12.92
N PHE A 176 6.17 9.06 13.26
CA PHE A 176 6.22 8.17 14.41
C PHE A 176 7.56 8.37 15.11
N GLY A 177 7.54 8.81 16.37
CA GLY A 177 8.73 9.34 17.04
C GLY A 177 9.10 10.72 16.51
N SER A 178 10.40 10.99 16.34
CA SER A 178 10.88 12.24 15.74
C SER A 178 10.90 12.16 14.20
N ILE A 179 10.87 13.32 13.55
CA ILE A 179 10.84 13.45 12.09
C ILE A 179 12.11 12.84 11.45
N GLU A 180 13.27 12.98 12.10
CA GLU A 180 14.57 12.54 11.62
C GLU A 180 14.70 11.02 11.62
N HIS A 181 14.04 10.35 12.58
CA HIS A 181 14.13 8.91 12.79
C HIS A 181 12.90 8.16 12.25
N SER A 182 11.81 8.85 11.94
CA SER A 182 10.60 8.20 11.46
C SER A 182 10.79 7.54 10.09
N LYS A 183 10.34 6.29 9.98
CA LYS A 183 10.27 5.54 8.72
C LYS A 183 8.89 5.74 8.08
N ILE A 184 8.81 5.83 6.75
CA ILE A 184 7.49 5.88 6.07
C ILE A 184 6.69 4.59 6.35
N SER A 185 5.39 4.73 6.64
CA SER A 185 4.51 3.59 6.96
C SER A 185 4.31 2.78 5.70
N ILE A 186 4.29 1.45 5.81
CA ILE A 186 3.91 0.58 4.68
C ILE A 186 2.54 0.98 4.06
N ASP A 187 1.58 1.39 4.90
CA ASP A 187 0.26 1.91 4.49
C ASP A 187 0.31 3.18 3.59
N CYS A 188 1.47 3.83 3.44
CA CYS A 188 1.64 4.97 2.52
C CYS A 188 1.98 4.50 1.10
N TYR A 189 2.62 3.33 0.98
CA TYR A 189 2.96 2.72 -0.29
C TYR A 189 1.73 2.12 -0.95
N LYS A 190 1.78 2.05 -2.27
CA LYS A 190 0.71 1.59 -3.14
C LYS A 190 1.14 0.33 -3.88
N ALA A 191 0.20 -0.24 -4.63
CA ALA A 191 0.40 -1.54 -5.26
C ALA A 191 1.70 -1.61 -6.08
N LEU A 192 1.88 -0.67 -7.02
CA LEU A 192 3.03 -0.67 -7.93
C LEU A 192 4.34 -0.18 -7.29
N ASP A 193 4.33 0.22 -6.02
CA ASP A 193 5.58 0.42 -5.28
C ASP A 193 6.21 -0.92 -4.87
N THR A 194 5.39 -1.98 -4.76
CA THR A 194 5.85 -3.35 -4.48
C THR A 194 6.32 -3.99 -5.78
N THR A 195 7.62 -4.25 -5.90
CA THR A 195 8.20 -4.83 -7.12
C THR A 195 8.33 -6.34 -7.05
N GLU A 196 8.52 -6.88 -5.84
CA GLU A 196 8.60 -8.32 -5.60
C GLU A 196 7.91 -8.65 -4.27
N ILE A 197 7.40 -9.89 -4.18
CA ILE A 197 6.89 -10.44 -2.94
C ILE A 197 7.59 -11.76 -2.69
N TYR A 198 8.05 -11.97 -1.46
CA TYR A 198 8.44 -13.28 -0.97
C TYR A 198 7.54 -13.69 0.17
N ALA A 199 7.34 -14.99 0.40
CA ALA A 199 6.52 -15.49 1.48
C ALA A 199 7.03 -16.79 2.08
N VAL A 200 6.72 -16.97 3.37
CA VAL A 200 6.90 -18.20 4.14
C VAL A 200 5.52 -18.60 4.65
N LYS A 201 5.01 -19.74 4.20
CA LYS A 201 3.71 -20.27 4.64
C LYS A 201 3.88 -20.94 6.01
N THR A 202 2.96 -20.69 6.93
CA THR A 202 2.99 -21.29 8.28
C THR A 202 1.66 -21.96 8.60
N LYS A 203 1.66 -22.82 9.63
CA LYS A 203 0.46 -23.53 10.06
C LYS A 203 -0.53 -22.59 10.76
N ASN A 204 -0.03 -21.58 11.46
CA ASN A 204 -0.84 -20.61 12.21
C ASN A 204 -0.09 -19.28 12.41
N ASP A 205 -0.80 -18.31 13.00
CA ASP A 205 -0.31 -16.96 13.29
C ASP A 205 0.80 -16.94 14.33
N THR A 206 0.73 -17.80 15.34
CA THR A 206 1.74 -17.88 16.40
C THR A 206 3.11 -18.29 15.82
N GLU A 207 3.11 -19.27 14.92
CA GLU A 207 4.31 -19.65 14.17
C GLU A 207 4.77 -18.53 13.23
N ALA A 208 3.83 -17.85 12.55
CA ALA A 208 4.16 -16.71 11.70
C ALA A 208 4.87 -15.59 12.45
N PHE A 209 4.41 -15.22 13.66
CA PHE A 209 5.04 -14.18 14.46
C PHE A 209 6.46 -14.55 14.93
N LYS A 210 6.71 -15.82 15.26
CA LYS A 210 8.06 -16.28 15.63
C LYS A 210 9.01 -16.18 14.44
N ILE A 211 8.58 -16.66 13.27
CA ILE A 211 9.37 -16.61 12.05
C ILE A 211 9.59 -15.15 11.60
N GLU A 212 8.55 -14.30 11.70
CA GLU A 212 8.65 -12.87 11.37
C GLU A 212 9.71 -12.18 12.23
N HIS A 213 9.70 -12.44 13.54
CA HIS A 213 10.70 -11.89 14.45
C HIS A 213 12.12 -12.29 14.03
N THR A 214 12.37 -13.58 13.79
CA THR A 214 13.67 -14.06 13.30
C THR A 214 14.07 -13.45 11.96
N ILE A 215 13.12 -13.30 11.02
CA ILE A 215 13.37 -12.66 9.73
C ILE A 215 13.80 -11.19 9.94
N ILE A 216 13.09 -10.44 10.78
CA ILE A 216 13.40 -9.04 11.09
C ILE A 216 14.77 -8.90 11.79
N GLU A 217 15.08 -9.76 12.77
CA GLU A 217 16.36 -9.73 13.48
C GLU A 217 17.57 -9.98 12.58
N LEU A 218 17.40 -10.82 11.54
CA LEU A 218 18.45 -11.10 10.57
C LEU A 218 18.60 -10.01 9.51
N ALA A 219 17.69 -9.03 9.47
CA ALA A 219 17.73 -7.96 8.49
C ALA A 219 18.63 -6.82 8.96
N ASP A 220 19.28 -6.15 8.01
CA ASP A 220 19.99 -4.91 8.28
C ASP A 220 18.97 -3.77 8.28
N GLU A 221 18.93 -3.02 9.38
CA GLU A 221 17.99 -1.92 9.61
C GLU A 221 17.98 -0.86 8.51
N LYS A 222 19.09 -0.75 7.77
CA LYS A 222 19.25 0.13 6.60
C LYS A 222 18.24 -0.18 5.50
N TYR A 223 17.85 -1.45 5.34
CA TYR A 223 17.02 -1.92 4.24
C TYR A 223 15.61 -2.33 4.67
N VAL A 224 15.30 -2.33 5.97
CA VAL A 224 13.96 -2.68 6.47
C VAL A 224 13.21 -1.48 7.02
N MET A 225 11.92 -1.40 6.70
CA MET A 225 11.08 -0.25 7.05
C MET A 225 10.09 -0.48 8.20
N ASN A 226 10.17 -1.65 8.85
CA ASN A 226 9.37 -1.95 10.02
C ASN A 226 9.56 -0.84 11.08
N ARG A 227 8.45 -0.24 11.53
CA ARG A 227 8.41 0.82 12.56
C ARG A 227 8.35 0.27 13.99
N ILE A 228 8.01 -1.00 14.10
CA ILE A 228 7.69 -1.72 15.33
C ILE A 228 8.44 -3.05 15.22
N GLU A 229 9.06 -3.49 16.31
CA GLU A 229 9.68 -4.81 16.39
C GLU A 229 8.65 -5.91 16.08
N GLY A 230 9.09 -6.97 15.39
CA GLY A 230 8.24 -8.10 15.03
C GLY A 230 7.79 -8.90 16.26
N GLY A 231 6.58 -9.47 16.19
CA GLY A 231 5.97 -10.19 17.31
C GLY A 231 4.57 -9.67 17.64
N ARG A 232 3.79 -10.50 18.33
CA ARG A 232 2.42 -10.17 18.76
C ARG A 232 2.48 -9.05 19.81
N PRO A 233 1.96 -7.83 19.54
CA PRO A 233 1.91 -6.80 20.57
C PRO A 233 0.71 -7.12 21.47
N ASP A 234 0.94 -7.90 22.52
CA ASP A 234 -0.09 -8.12 23.54
C ASP A 234 -0.31 -6.88 24.42
N ASN A 235 0.50 -5.81 24.29
CA ASN A 235 0.22 -4.48 24.84
C ASN A 235 0.96 -3.39 24.05
N PHE A 236 0.22 -2.37 23.59
CA PHE A 236 0.76 -1.19 22.89
C PHE A 236 1.73 -0.36 23.77
N GLU A 237 1.71 -0.55 25.09
CA GLU A 237 2.52 0.19 26.06
C GLU A 237 3.96 -0.33 26.20
N GLY A 238 4.21 -1.61 25.87
CA GLY A 238 5.55 -2.21 25.99
C GLY A 238 6.50 -1.93 24.82
N LEU A 239 6.01 -1.25 23.78
CA LEU A 239 6.67 -1.13 22.48
C LEU A 239 7.54 0.13 22.35
N ILE A 240 7.70 0.87 23.45
CA ILE A 240 8.54 2.08 23.56
C ILE A 240 10.03 1.74 23.81
N CYS A 241 10.41 0.47 23.95
CA CYS A 241 11.79 0.14 24.24
C CYS A 241 12.73 0.30 23.02
N LYS A 242 13.65 1.27 23.18
CA LYS A 242 14.83 1.63 22.37
C LYS A 242 14.70 2.70 21.28
N ILE A 243 13.90 3.74 21.52
CA ILE A 243 14.23 5.09 21.04
C ILE A 243 14.13 6.08 22.21
N PHE A 244 14.99 5.85 23.21
CA PHE A 244 15.65 6.86 24.04
C PHE A 244 17.09 6.37 24.24
#